data_AF-A0A9Q1LH89-F1
#
_entry.id   AF-A0A9Q1LH89-F1
#
_cell.length_a   1.000
_cell.length_b   1.000
_cell.length_c   1.000
_cell.angle_alpha   90.00
_cell.angle_beta   90.00
_cell.angle_gamma   90.00
#
_symmetry.space_group_name_H-M   'P 1'
#
loop_
_entity.id
_entity.type
_entity.pdbx_description
1 polymer ?
#
loop_
_entity_poly.entity_id
_entity_poly.type
_entity_poly.pdbx_seq_one_letter_code
_entity_poly.pdbx_strand_id
1 'polypeptide(L)'
;MKIPLVLPSTEHAWLFKLMQPIKAILQVKENLQTDLGREPTDSEIAEATNIDASELWKNLEVGRATRNKLIKHNLRLVLFVMNKYFQDFANGSRFQDLCQAGVEGLITAIDDLNLIGSSVPFGLEYIRVEIQKAKLELLFELQRMPTDEEIIESRTVT
;
A
#
# COMPACT_ATOMS: atom_id res chain seq x y z
N MET A 1 2.98 0.16 -23.33
CA MET A 1 3.75 0.89 -22.29
C MET A 1 4.57 -0.09 -21.46
N LYS A 2 5.86 0.17 -21.23
CA LYS A 2 6.68 -0.61 -20.29
C LYS A 2 6.35 -0.17 -18.86
N ILE A 3 6.31 -1.12 -17.91
CA ILE A 3 6.19 -0.80 -16.48
C ILE A 3 7.35 0.14 -16.14
N PRO A 4 7.12 1.29 -15.47
CA PRO A 4 8.19 2.19 -15.11
C PRO A 4 9.24 1.43 -14.29
N LEU A 5 10.53 1.71 -14.51
CA LEU A 5 11.58 1.13 -13.68
C LEU A 5 11.35 1.57 -12.23
N VAL A 6 10.79 0.65 -11.47
CA VAL A 6 10.84 0.60 -10.02
C VAL A 6 12.22 0.08 -9.62
N LEU A 7 12.61 0.28 -8.36
CA LEU A 7 13.98 0.01 -7.89
C LEU A 7 14.48 -1.38 -8.38
N PRO A 8 15.80 -1.57 -8.54
CA PRO A 8 16.33 -2.88 -8.90
C PRO A 8 15.78 -3.98 -7.97
N SER A 9 15.48 -5.17 -8.50
CA SER A 9 14.87 -6.26 -7.71
C SER A 9 15.66 -6.62 -6.44
N THR A 10 16.98 -6.46 -6.48
CA THR A 10 17.89 -6.67 -5.34
C THR A 10 17.71 -5.61 -4.26
N GLU A 11 17.52 -4.35 -4.63
CA GLU A 11 17.26 -3.26 -3.69
C GLU A 11 15.86 -3.40 -3.07
N HIS A 12 14.85 -3.79 -3.85
CA HIS A 12 13.53 -4.15 -3.30
C HIS A 12 13.64 -5.22 -2.23
N ALA A 13 14.28 -6.35 -2.55
CA ALA A 13 14.43 -7.47 -1.61
C ALA A 13 15.14 -7.04 -0.32
N TRP A 14 16.18 -6.20 -0.45
CA TRP A 14 16.89 -5.66 0.70
C TRP A 14 16.02 -4.73 1.57
N LEU A 15 15.27 -3.81 0.96
CA LEU A 15 14.35 -2.92 1.68
C LEU A 15 13.24 -3.70 2.40
N PHE A 16 12.66 -4.73 1.76
CA PHE A 16 11.68 -5.60 2.42
C PHE A 16 12.26 -6.37 3.60
N LYS A 17 13.52 -6.82 3.49
CA LYS A 17 14.24 -7.44 4.62
C LYS A 17 14.44 -6.45 5.76
N LEU A 18 14.78 -5.20 5.44
CA LEU A 18 14.97 -4.13 6.43
C LEU A 18 13.67 -3.71 7.13
N MET A 19 12.51 -3.95 6.51
CA MET A 19 11.20 -3.75 7.13
C MET A 19 10.76 -4.88 8.08
N GLN A 20 11.39 -6.06 8.06
CA GLN A 20 10.93 -7.19 8.88
C GLN A 20 10.91 -6.89 10.39
N PRO A 21 11.92 -6.20 10.98
CA PRO A 21 11.91 -5.90 12.41
C PRO A 21 10.74 -5.00 12.82
N ILE A 22 10.48 -3.91 12.08
CA ILE A 22 9.35 -3.02 12.38
C ILE A 22 8.01 -3.74 12.22
N LYS A 23 7.89 -4.64 11.24
CA LYS A 23 6.69 -5.47 11.06
C LYS A 23 6.42 -6.35 12.28
N ALA A 24 7.45 -7.03 12.79
CA ALA A 24 7.32 -7.85 14.00
C ALA A 24 6.96 -6.99 15.24
N ILE A 25 7.61 -5.83 15.41
CA ILE A 25 7.32 -4.89 16.50
C ILE A 25 5.86 -4.41 16.46
N LEU A 26 5.36 -4.04 15.28
CA LEU A 26 3.98 -3.58 15.13
C LEU A 26 2.96 -4.70 15.40
N GLN A 27 3.25 -5.93 15.01
CA GLN A 27 2.38 -7.07 15.33
C GLN A 27 2.30 -7.32 16.85
N VAL A 28 3.44 -7.27 17.54
CA VAL A 28 3.47 -7.41 19.01
C VAL A 28 2.71 -6.26 19.66
N LYS A 29 2.88 -5.03 19.15
CA LYS A 29 2.14 -3.86 19.62
C LYS A 29 0.62 -4.08 19.50
N GLU A 30 0.13 -4.57 18.36
CA GLU A 30 -1.30 -4.81 18.13
C GLU A 30 -1.87 -5.89 19.07
N ASN A 31 -1.11 -6.96 19.30
CA ASN A 31 -1.49 -8.01 20.23
C ASN A 31 -1.59 -7.47 21.67
N LEU A 32 -0.56 -6.74 22.13
CA LEU A 32 -0.55 -6.11 23.45
C LEU A 32 -1.69 -5.09 23.60
N GLN A 33 -1.98 -4.31 22.56
CA GLN A 33 -3.09 -3.36 22.58
C GLN A 33 -4.44 -4.05 22.77
N THR A 34 -4.63 -5.20 22.11
CA THR A 34 -5.82 -6.04 22.27
C THR A 34 -5.93 -6.59 23.68
N ASP A 35 -4.82 -7.09 24.25
CA ASP A 35 -4.78 -7.68 25.58
C ASP A 35 -4.97 -6.63 26.70
N LEU A 36 -4.39 -5.44 26.53
CA LEU A 36 -4.43 -4.37 27.53
C LEU A 36 -5.67 -3.46 27.42
N GLY A 37 -6.32 -3.43 26.26
CA GLY A 37 -7.41 -2.49 25.96
C GLY A 37 -6.96 -1.02 25.93
N ARG A 38 -5.65 -0.76 25.81
CA ARG A 38 -5.03 0.57 25.71
C ARG A 38 -3.78 0.49 24.85
N GLU A 39 -3.23 1.66 24.47
CA GLU A 39 -1.91 1.71 23.83
C GLU A 39 -0.83 1.17 24.80
N PRO A 40 -0.02 0.18 24.36
CA PRO A 40 1.13 -0.30 25.12
C PRO A 40 2.25 0.75 25.10
N THR A 41 3.03 0.79 26.17
CA THR A 41 4.21 1.64 26.30
C THR A 41 5.40 1.04 25.57
N ASP A 42 6.37 1.89 25.18
CA ASP A 42 7.61 1.43 24.56
C ASP A 42 8.35 0.37 25.41
N SER A 43 8.27 0.46 26.74
CA SER A 43 8.87 -0.51 27.65
C SER A 43 8.17 -1.87 27.57
N GLU A 44 6.84 -1.91 27.51
CA GLU A 44 6.06 -3.14 27.39
C GLU A 44 6.32 -3.81 26.02
N ILE A 45 6.45 -3.02 24.96
CA ILE A 45 6.80 -3.52 23.63
C ILE A 45 8.22 -4.08 23.61
N ALA A 46 9.19 -3.36 24.20
CA ALA A 46 10.58 -3.79 24.30
C ALA A 46 10.72 -5.10 25.07
N GLU A 47 10.01 -5.23 26.19
CA GLU A 47 9.97 -6.45 27.00
C GLU A 47 9.34 -7.62 26.22
N ALA A 48 8.20 -7.40 25.58
CA ALA A 48 7.52 -8.45 24.80
C ALA A 48 8.30 -8.89 23.55
N THR A 49 9.11 -8.00 22.97
CA THR A 49 9.98 -8.31 21.82
C THR A 49 11.38 -8.78 22.23
N ASN A 50 11.71 -8.74 23.53
CA ASN A 50 13.03 -9.05 24.08
C ASN A 50 14.17 -8.24 23.42
N ILE A 51 13.91 -6.96 23.14
CA ILE A 51 14.89 -6.00 22.61
C ILE A 51 15.06 -4.83 23.56
N ASP A 52 16.19 -4.13 23.47
CA ASP A 52 16.42 -2.93 24.28
C ASP A 52 15.62 -1.73 23.72
N ALA A 53 15.30 -0.75 24.58
CA ALA A 53 14.53 0.42 24.19
C ALA A 53 15.19 1.27 23.08
N SER A 54 16.53 1.36 23.07
CA SER A 54 17.31 2.02 22.03
C SER A 54 17.24 1.25 20.70
N GLU A 55 17.35 -0.08 20.72
CA GLU A 55 17.16 -0.92 19.53
C GLU A 55 15.72 -0.85 19.00
N LEU A 56 14.71 -0.85 19.88
CA LEU A 56 13.30 -0.64 19.50
C LEU A 56 13.15 0.67 18.73
N TRP A 57 13.63 1.79 19.28
CA TRP A 57 13.58 3.10 18.65
C TRP A 57 14.29 3.13 17.31
N LYS A 58 15.48 2.52 17.22
CA LYS A 58 16.24 2.43 15.98
C LYS A 58 15.48 1.65 14.91
N ASN A 59 14.89 0.51 15.26
CA ASN A 59 14.10 -0.32 14.35
C ASN A 59 12.86 0.41 13.85
N LEU A 60 12.19 1.18 14.71
CA LEU A 60 11.06 2.02 14.33
C LEU A 60 11.47 3.11 13.32
N GLU A 61 12.57 3.82 13.58
CA GLU A 61 13.03 4.90 12.70
C GLU A 61 13.49 4.37 11.34
N VAL A 62 14.33 3.33 11.34
CA VAL A 62 14.81 2.69 10.12
C VAL A 62 13.63 2.11 9.32
N GLY A 63 12.68 1.47 10.00
CA GLY A 63 11.48 0.93 9.38
C GLY A 63 10.63 2.02 8.70
N ARG A 64 10.39 3.15 9.38
CA ARG A 64 9.66 4.31 8.82
C ARG A 64 10.36 4.89 7.60
N ALA A 65 11.69 5.10 7.68
CA ALA A 65 12.48 5.61 6.57
C ALA A 65 12.43 4.64 5.36
N THR A 66 12.54 3.34 5.62
CA THR A 66 12.49 2.28 4.60
C THR A 66 11.13 2.22 3.91
N ARG A 67 10.03 2.25 4.68
CA ARG A 67 8.66 2.34 4.18
C ARG A 67 8.48 3.56 3.29
N ASN A 68 8.91 4.73 3.76
CA ASN A 68 8.81 5.98 2.99
C ASN A 68 9.62 5.92 1.69
N LYS A 69 10.79 5.27 1.70
CA LYS A 69 11.59 5.06 0.50
C LYS A 69 10.86 4.15 -0.49
N LEU A 70 10.30 3.03 -0.05
CA LEU A 70 9.51 2.13 -0.89
C LEU A 70 8.32 2.86 -1.53
N ILE A 71 7.54 3.61 -0.75
CA ILE A 71 6.40 4.38 -1.27
C ILE A 71 6.88 5.35 -2.36
N LYS A 72 7.85 6.23 -2.04
CA LYS A 72 8.33 7.27 -2.96
C LYS A 72 8.81 6.72 -4.30
N HIS A 73 9.55 5.62 -4.28
CA HIS A 73 10.07 5.01 -5.51
C HIS A 73 9.01 4.24 -6.31
N ASN A 74 7.90 3.84 -5.69
CA ASN A 74 6.82 3.10 -6.33
C ASN A 74 5.61 3.97 -6.72
N LEU A 75 5.58 5.26 -6.38
CA LEU A 75 4.48 6.18 -6.73
C LEU A 75 4.18 6.21 -8.25
N ARG A 76 5.19 6.06 -9.11
CA ARG A 76 5.00 6.02 -10.57
C ARG A 76 4.17 4.83 -11.04
N LEU A 77 4.08 3.75 -10.25
CA LEU A 77 3.21 2.62 -10.53
C LEU A 77 1.74 3.03 -10.49
N VAL A 78 1.35 3.94 -9.60
CA VAL A 78 -0.04 4.43 -9.51
C VAL A 78 -0.43 5.12 -10.82
N LEU A 79 0.41 6.04 -11.30
CA LEU A 79 0.19 6.71 -12.58
C LEU A 79 0.19 5.73 -13.76
N PHE A 80 1.03 4.69 -13.72
CA PHE A 80 1.01 3.63 -14.72
C PHE A 80 -0.30 2.82 -14.70
N VAL A 81 -0.81 2.45 -13.52
CA VAL A 81 -2.08 1.72 -13.38
C VAL A 81 -3.23 2.59 -13.86
N MET A 82 -3.29 3.85 -13.45
CA MET A 82 -4.30 4.81 -13.92
C MET A 82 -4.31 4.92 -15.46
N ASN A 83 -3.15 5.18 -16.07
CA ASN A 83 -3.05 5.32 -17.52
C ASN A 83 -3.21 4.00 -18.29
N LYS A 84 -3.14 2.84 -17.65
CA LYS A 84 -3.26 1.55 -18.32
C LYS A 84 -4.67 0.96 -18.21
N TYR A 85 -5.32 1.12 -17.06
CA TYR A 85 -6.57 0.43 -16.75
C TYR A 85 -7.75 1.38 -16.48
N PHE A 86 -7.50 2.69 -16.35
CA PHE A 86 -8.52 3.70 -16.02
C PHE A 86 -8.36 4.95 -16.89
N GLN A 87 -8.13 4.75 -18.20
CA GLN A 87 -7.80 5.82 -19.15
C GLN A 87 -8.89 6.90 -19.25
N ASP A 88 -10.16 6.52 -19.15
CA ASP A 88 -11.31 7.44 -19.26
C ASP A 88 -11.35 8.43 -18.10
N PHE A 89 -10.76 8.05 -16.98
CA PHE A 89 -10.65 8.88 -15.78
C PHE A 89 -9.30 9.60 -15.70
N ALA A 90 -8.33 9.26 -16.56
CA ALA A 90 -6.98 9.83 -16.53
C ALA A 90 -6.95 11.35 -16.79
N ASN A 91 -7.96 11.89 -17.49
CA ASN A 91 -8.13 13.32 -17.77
C ASN A 91 -9.39 13.91 -17.11
N GLY A 92 -10.02 13.18 -16.19
CA GLY A 92 -11.27 13.59 -15.54
C GLY A 92 -11.05 14.46 -14.30
N SER A 93 -12.12 15.14 -13.85
CA SER A 93 -12.10 15.97 -12.63
C SER A 93 -11.80 15.18 -11.34
N ARG A 94 -12.04 13.86 -11.35
CA ARG A 94 -11.80 12.93 -10.23
C ARG A 94 -10.45 12.20 -10.31
N PHE A 95 -9.58 12.59 -11.25
CA PHE A 95 -8.29 11.93 -11.44
C PHE A 95 -7.42 11.92 -10.17
N GLN A 96 -7.40 13.03 -9.43
CA GLN A 96 -6.63 13.15 -8.20
C GLN A 96 -7.17 12.23 -7.10
N ASP A 97 -8.49 12.14 -6.95
CA ASP A 97 -9.15 11.27 -5.97
C ASP A 97 -8.84 9.79 -6.24
N LEU A 98 -8.91 9.37 -7.51
CA LEU A 98 -8.55 8.00 -7.91
C LEU A 98 -7.05 7.72 -7.77
N CYS A 99 -6.19 8.69 -8.06
CA CYS A 99 -4.75 8.56 -7.79
C CYS A 99 -4.48 8.39 -6.29
N GLN A 100 -5.21 9.12 -5.43
CA GLN A 100 -5.07 9.02 -3.98
C GLN A 100 -5.47 7.61 -3.50
N ALA A 101 -6.60 7.08 -3.98
CA ALA A 101 -6.99 5.69 -3.70
C ALA A 101 -5.91 4.69 -4.19
N GLY A 102 -5.33 4.93 -5.37
CA GLY A 102 -4.23 4.11 -5.86
C GLY A 102 -2.96 4.19 -4.99
N VAL A 103 -2.64 5.35 -4.42
CA VAL A 103 -1.55 5.51 -3.45
C VAL A 103 -1.86 4.74 -2.16
N GLU A 104 -3.10 4.73 -1.70
CA GLU A 104 -3.54 3.94 -0.54
C GLU A 104 -3.41 2.44 -0.79
N GLY A 105 -3.79 1.96 -1.99
CA GLY A 105 -3.55 0.58 -2.41
C GLY A 105 -2.05 0.23 -2.43
N LEU A 106 -1.19 1.11 -2.95
CA LEU A 106 0.26 0.92 -2.93
C LEU A 106 0.80 0.83 -1.49
N ILE A 107 0.36 1.72 -0.62
CA ILE A 107 0.76 1.75 0.79
C ILE A 107 0.35 0.45 1.49
N THR A 108 -0.90 0.02 1.27
CA THR A 108 -1.43 -1.22 1.83
C THR A 108 -0.60 -2.42 1.39
N ALA A 109 -0.21 -2.48 0.11
CA ALA A 109 0.66 -3.54 -0.39
C ALA A 109 2.08 -3.52 0.23
N ILE A 110 2.60 -2.36 0.63
CA ILE A 110 3.90 -2.28 1.29
C ILE A 110 3.79 -2.74 2.76
N ASP A 111 2.69 -2.36 3.40
CA ASP A 111 2.46 -2.62 4.82
C ASP A 111 2.02 -4.07 5.09
N ASP A 112 1.35 -4.72 4.14
CA ASP A 112 0.85 -6.09 4.31
C ASP A 112 1.94 -7.05 4.79
N LEU A 113 1.73 -7.60 5.98
CA LEU A 113 2.66 -8.43 6.72
C LEU A 113 2.86 -9.80 6.07
N ASN A 114 1.93 -10.24 5.21
CA ASN A 114 2.00 -11.54 4.53
C ASN A 114 2.91 -11.54 3.30
N LEU A 115 3.33 -10.37 2.82
CA LEU A 115 4.15 -10.22 1.62
C LEU A 115 5.63 -10.36 1.97
N ILE A 116 6.03 -11.57 2.35
CA ILE A 116 7.43 -11.95 2.55
C ILE A 116 8.02 -12.33 1.17
N GLY A 117 8.92 -11.49 0.65
CA GLY A 117 9.82 -11.86 -0.45
C GLY A 117 9.25 -11.83 -1.87
N SER A 118 8.10 -11.21 -2.12
CA SER A 118 7.41 -11.30 -3.41
C SER A 118 7.46 -10.01 -4.24
N SER A 119 7.65 -10.19 -5.55
CA SER A 119 8.02 -9.21 -6.56
C SER A 119 7.00 -8.06 -6.76
N VAL A 120 7.43 -7.01 -7.46
CA VAL A 120 6.68 -5.83 -7.94
C VAL A 120 5.24 -6.10 -8.46
N PRO A 121 4.88 -7.25 -9.08
CA PRO A 121 3.53 -7.48 -9.61
C PRO A 121 2.40 -7.36 -8.58
N PHE A 122 2.63 -7.67 -7.30
CA PHE A 122 1.56 -7.69 -6.29
C PHE A 122 1.03 -6.30 -5.95
N GLY A 123 1.91 -5.28 -5.91
CA GLY A 123 1.49 -3.90 -5.66
C GLY A 123 0.49 -3.40 -6.70
N LEU A 124 0.54 -3.90 -7.94
CA LEU A 124 -0.39 -3.51 -9.00
C LEU A 124 -1.84 -3.91 -8.69
N GLU A 125 -2.04 -5.06 -8.05
CA GLU A 125 -3.39 -5.54 -7.76
C GLU A 125 -4.03 -4.75 -6.63
N TYR A 126 -3.30 -4.45 -5.56
CA TYR A 126 -3.79 -3.59 -4.49
C TYR A 126 -4.11 -2.19 -5.01
N ILE A 127 -3.24 -1.60 -5.84
CA ILE A 127 -3.50 -0.30 -6.48
C ILE A 127 -4.80 -0.37 -7.31
N ARG A 128 -4.97 -1.42 -8.12
CA ARG A 128 -6.15 -1.58 -8.98
C ARG A 128 -7.44 -1.73 -8.16
N VAL A 129 -7.42 -2.58 -7.14
CA VAL A 129 -8.56 -2.86 -6.26
C VAL A 129 -9.00 -1.57 -5.58
N GLU A 130 -8.07 -0.78 -5.05
CA GLU A 130 -8.41 0.44 -4.33
C GLU A 130 -8.96 1.54 -5.26
N ILE A 131 -8.38 1.70 -6.46
CA ILE A 131 -8.94 2.59 -7.48
C ILE A 131 -10.36 2.15 -7.89
N GLN A 132 -10.57 0.84 -8.05
CA GLN A 132 -11.87 0.30 -8.44
C GLN A 132 -12.94 0.51 -7.36
N LYS A 133 -12.58 0.37 -6.07
CA LYS A 133 -13.47 0.69 -4.96
C LYS A 133 -13.87 2.16 -4.97
N ALA A 134 -12.89 3.07 -5.05
CA ALA A 134 -13.15 4.50 -5.11
C ALA A 134 -14.02 4.88 -6.32
N LYS A 135 -13.80 4.24 -7.47
CA LYS A 135 -14.67 4.39 -8.65
C LYS A 135 -16.11 3.95 -8.34
N LEU A 136 -16.30 2.80 -7.68
CA LEU A 136 -17.63 2.31 -7.32
C LEU A 136 -18.33 3.24 -6.31
N GLU A 137 -17.61 3.72 -5.30
CA GLU A 137 -18.14 4.68 -4.32
C GLU A 137 -18.60 5.98 -4.98
N LEU A 138 -17.80 6.54 -5.90
CA LEU A 138 -18.19 7.69 -6.70
C LEU A 138 -19.44 7.44 -7.56
N LEU A 139 -19.58 6.23 -8.11
CA LEU A 139 -20.79 5.84 -8.86
C LEU A 139 -22.04 5.82 -7.95
N PHE A 140 -21.91 5.36 -6.70
CA PHE A 140 -22.98 5.37 -5.72
C PHE A 140 -23.34 6.79 -5.26
N GLU A 141 -22.34 7.63 -4.96
CA GLU A 141 -22.55 9.02 -4.53
C GLU A 141 -23.24 9.87 -5.61
N LEU A 142 -22.93 9.63 -6.89
CA LEU A 142 -23.50 10.37 -8.00
C LEU A 142 -24.93 9.92 -8.38
N GLN A 143 -25.49 8.89 -7.73
CA GLN A 143 -26.83 8.33 -8.00
C GLN A 143 -27.15 8.12 -9.50
N ARG A 144 -26.14 7.92 -10.34
CA ARG A 144 -26.32 7.73 -11.78
C ARG A 144 -25.90 6.31 -12.14
N MET A 145 -26.79 5.61 -12.84
CA MET A 145 -26.49 4.31 -13.45
C MET A 145 -25.31 4.45 -14.42
N PRO A 146 -24.32 3.54 -14.37
CA PRO A 146 -23.26 3.53 -15.36
C PRO A 146 -23.88 3.43 -16.75
N THR A 147 -23.38 4.25 -17.65
CA THR A 147 -23.81 4.29 -19.05
C THR A 147 -23.48 2.96 -19.73
N ASP A 148 -24.24 2.54 -20.73
CA ASP A 148 -24.05 1.24 -21.41
C ASP A 148 -22.61 1.06 -21.93
N GLU A 149 -21.97 2.16 -22.30
CA GLU A 149 -20.54 2.23 -22.69
C GLU A 149 -19.60 1.82 -21.53
N GLU A 150 -19.86 2.30 -20.31
CA GLU A 150 -19.06 2.01 -19.11
C GLU A 150 -19.28 0.55 -18.62
N ILE A 151 -20.45 -0.02 -18.89
CA ILE A 151 -20.75 -1.43 -18.60
C ILE A 151 -20.00 -2.35 -19.56
N ILE A 152 -19.97 -2.01 -20.85
CA ILE A 152 -19.28 -2.81 -21.88
C ILE A 152 -17.76 -2.83 -21.61
N GLU A 153 -17.20 -1.69 -21.22
CA GLU A 153 -15.76 -1.56 -20.94
C GLU A 153 -15.30 -2.35 -19.70
N SER A 154 -16.18 -2.51 -18.69
CA SER A 154 -15.93 -3.35 -17.51
C SER A 154 -15.85 -4.85 -17.83
N ARG A 155 -16.43 -5.29 -18.96
CA ARG A 155 -16.49 -6.70 -19.37
C ARG A 155 -15.39 -7.10 -20.35
N THR A 156 -14.65 -6.15 -20.92
CA THR A 156 -13.61 -6.43 -21.93
C THR A 156 -12.20 -6.63 -21.35
N VAL A 157 -12.02 -6.59 -20.03
CA VAL A 157 -10.73 -6.92 -19.40
C VAL A 157 -10.71 -8.42 -19.06
N THR A 158 -10.49 -9.26 -20.08
CA THR A 158 -9.96 -10.63 -19.94
C THR A 158 -8.65 -10.70 -20.70
#